data_AF-A0A699V134-F1
#
_entry.id   AF-A0A699V134-F1
#
_cell.length_a   1.000
_cell.length_b   1.000
_cell.length_c   1.000
_cell.angle_alpha   90.00
_cell.angle_beta   90.00
_cell.angle_gamma   90.00
#
_symmetry.space_group_name_H-M   'P 1'
#
loop_
_entity.id
_entity.type
_entity.pdbx_description
1 polymer ?
#
loop_
_entity_poly.entity_id
_entity_poly.type
_entity_poly.pdbx_seq_one_letter_code
_entity_poly.pdbx_strand_id
1 'polypeptide(L)'
;MKIAAEQGVGFLLFPELSLTGYEPAMARDLAVTGLDSRLQPLKDMAQALKMVTVVGAPLLSGTGGDVRIAALTFGLGGEVSVYTKQHLHSGEESVFKVGVGGAPVDIDAEHVHLA
;
A
#
# COMPACT_ATOMS: atom_id res chain seq x y z
N MET A 1 -9.13 -7.32 8.83
CA MET A 1 -8.60 -6.55 9.99
C MET A 1 -9.20 -7.01 11.32
N LYS A 2 -10.49 -6.80 11.61
CA LYS A 2 -11.10 -7.19 12.90
C LYS A 2 -10.89 -8.66 13.27
N ILE A 3 -11.20 -9.58 12.36
CA ILE A 3 -10.97 -11.02 12.56
C ILE A 3 -9.49 -11.32 12.83
N ALA A 4 -8.56 -10.65 12.13
CA ALA A 4 -7.13 -10.82 12.37
C ALA A 4 -6.74 -10.35 13.78
N ALA A 5 -7.27 -9.21 14.23
CA ALA A 5 -7.05 -8.70 15.59
C ALA A 5 -7.62 -9.64 16.66
N GLU A 6 -8.78 -10.27 16.42
CA GLU A 6 -9.34 -11.30 17.32
C GLU A 6 -8.42 -12.53 17.45
N GLN A 7 -7.59 -12.79 16.44
CA GLN A 7 -6.56 -13.85 16.45
C GLN A 7 -5.20 -13.36 16.99
N GLY A 8 -5.10 -12.11 17.48
CA GLY A 8 -3.86 -11.56 18.02
C GLY A 8 -2.83 -11.14 16.96
N VAL A 9 -3.25 -10.88 15.72
CA VAL A 9 -2.36 -10.45 14.63
C VAL A 9 -1.92 -8.99 14.83
N GLY A 10 -0.60 -8.75 14.93
CA GLY A 10 0.00 -7.41 14.98
C GLY A 10 0.45 -6.84 13.63
N PHE A 11 0.59 -7.70 12.61
CA PHE A 11 0.96 -7.32 11.24
C PHE A 11 0.07 -8.02 10.21
N LEU A 12 -0.57 -7.25 9.34
CA LEU A 12 -1.48 -7.75 8.32
C LEU A 12 -1.10 -7.23 6.93
N LEU A 13 -0.60 -8.13 6.08
CA LEU A 13 -0.25 -7.87 4.69
C LEU A 13 -1.37 -8.37 3.77
N PHE A 14 -1.87 -7.50 2.90
CA PHE A 14 -2.79 -7.86 1.83
C PHE A 14 -2.06 -8.05 0.49
N PRO A 15 -2.66 -8.78 -0.47
CA PRO A 15 -2.09 -8.95 -1.81
C PRO A 15 -1.88 -7.64 -2.58
N GLU A 16 -1.08 -7.75 -3.64
CA GLU A 16 -0.87 -6.70 -4.64
C GLU A 16 -2.20 -6.19 -5.21
N LEU A 17 -2.32 -4.86 -5.34
CA LEU A 17 -3.52 -4.16 -5.81
C LEU A 17 -4.82 -4.60 -5.09
N SER A 18 -4.75 -5.06 -3.85
CA SER A 18 -5.90 -5.57 -3.07
C SER A 18 -7.07 -4.60 -2.93
N LEU A 19 -6.86 -3.28 -3.01
CA LEU A 19 -7.95 -2.31 -2.93
C LEU A 19 -8.75 -2.18 -4.23
N THR A 20 -8.15 -2.52 -5.37
CA THR A 20 -8.69 -2.21 -6.71
C THR A 20 -8.83 -3.44 -7.61
N GLY A 21 -8.09 -4.50 -7.32
CA GLY A 21 -7.83 -5.58 -8.28
C GLY A 21 -6.89 -5.13 -9.40
N TYR A 22 -6.58 -6.08 -10.29
CA TYR A 22 -5.80 -5.84 -11.51
C TYR A 22 -6.70 -5.34 -12.63
N GLU A 23 -6.95 -4.03 -12.65
CA GLU A 23 -7.78 -3.37 -13.66
C GLU A 23 -6.97 -2.31 -14.42
N PRO A 24 -6.09 -2.67 -15.38
CA PRO A 24 -5.16 -1.74 -16.01
C PRO A 24 -5.84 -0.52 -16.66
N ALA A 25 -7.00 -0.73 -17.29
CA ALA A 25 -7.78 0.33 -17.92
C ALA A 25 -8.33 1.36 -16.93
N MET A 26 -8.54 0.96 -15.67
CA MET A 26 -9.07 1.81 -14.60
C MET A 26 -8.00 2.27 -13.61
N ALA A 27 -6.77 1.78 -13.72
CA ALA A 27 -5.72 1.97 -12.73
C ALA A 27 -5.47 3.46 -12.41
N ARG A 28 -5.56 4.35 -13.41
CA ARG A 28 -5.41 5.80 -13.19
C ARG A 28 -6.57 6.40 -12.40
N ASP A 29 -7.79 6.02 -12.72
CA ASP A 29 -9.00 6.56 -12.09
C ASP A 29 -9.18 6.04 -10.65
N LEU A 30 -8.71 4.80 -10.42
CA LEU A 30 -8.68 4.18 -9.10
C LEU A 30 -7.46 4.58 -8.27
N ALA A 31 -6.49 5.29 -8.87
CA ALA A 31 -5.27 5.65 -8.18
C ALA A 31 -5.55 6.55 -6.96
N VAL A 32 -4.81 6.28 -5.89
CA VAL A 32 -4.83 7.09 -4.67
C VAL A 32 -3.59 7.98 -4.61
N THR A 33 -3.65 8.99 -3.75
CA THR A 33 -2.47 9.78 -3.33
C THR A 33 -2.05 9.39 -1.92
N GLY A 34 -0.85 9.81 -1.49
CA GLY A 34 -0.39 9.52 -0.12
C GLY A 34 -1.25 10.15 1.00
N LEU A 35 -2.07 11.15 0.67
CA LEU A 35 -2.97 11.85 1.60
C LEU A 35 -4.45 11.63 1.24
N ASP A 36 -4.75 10.58 0.48
CA ASP A 36 -6.10 10.32 -0.01
C ASP A 36 -7.05 9.98 1.14
N SER A 37 -8.14 10.75 1.27
CA SER A 37 -9.11 10.57 2.35
C SER A 37 -9.81 9.21 2.31
N ARG A 38 -9.85 8.54 1.15
CA ARG A 38 -10.39 7.18 1.02
C ARG A 38 -9.60 6.16 1.85
N LEU A 39 -8.35 6.45 2.19
CA LEU A 39 -7.50 5.59 3.01
C LEU A 39 -7.72 5.77 4.52
N GLN A 40 -8.43 6.83 4.94
CA GLN A 40 -8.61 7.16 6.35
C GLN A 40 -9.22 6.02 7.18
N PRO A 41 -10.27 5.29 6.71
CA PRO A 41 -10.83 4.18 7.48
C PRO A 41 -9.83 3.05 7.76
N LEU A 42 -8.87 2.81 6.85
CA LEU A 42 -7.82 1.79 7.04
C LEU A 42 -6.80 2.26 8.08
N LYS A 43 -6.40 3.53 7.99
CA LYS A 43 -5.51 4.17 8.98
C LYS A 43 -6.12 4.12 10.38
N ASP A 44 -7.38 4.55 10.52
CA ASP A 44 -8.09 4.56 11.81
C ASP A 44 -8.18 3.15 12.40
N MET A 45 -8.49 2.15 11.57
CA MET A 45 -8.60 0.76 11.99
C MET A 45 -7.24 0.17 12.41
N ALA A 46 -6.18 0.47 11.65
CA ALA A 46 -4.82 0.02 11.98
C ALA A 46 -4.37 0.57 13.34
N GLN A 47 -4.64 1.85 13.61
CA GLN A 47 -4.33 2.48 14.89
C GLN A 47 -5.17 1.90 16.04
N ALA A 48 -6.50 1.82 15.86
CA ALA A 48 -7.41 1.31 16.89
C ALA A 48 -7.10 -0.15 17.27
N LEU A 49 -6.72 -0.98 16.30
CA LEU A 49 -6.39 -2.39 16.52
C LEU A 49 -4.91 -2.62 16.88
N LYS A 50 -4.10 -1.56 16.93
CA LYS A 50 -2.64 -1.65 17.11
C LYS A 50 -1.98 -2.66 16.16
N MET A 51 -2.35 -2.59 14.89
CA MET A 51 -1.94 -3.56 13.87
C MET A 51 -1.35 -2.82 12.66
N VAL A 52 -0.07 -3.06 12.39
CA VAL A 52 0.59 -2.56 11.18
C VAL A 52 -0.07 -3.24 9.98
N THR A 53 -0.58 -2.46 9.04
CA THR A 53 -1.39 -2.98 7.93
C THR A 53 -0.86 -2.50 6.59
N VAL A 54 -0.61 -3.42 5.66
CA VAL A 54 -0.09 -3.13 4.33
C VAL A 54 -1.12 -3.52 3.28
N VAL A 55 -1.49 -2.57 2.42
CA VAL A 55 -2.46 -2.78 1.33
C VAL A 55 -1.89 -2.38 -0.02
N GLY A 56 -2.36 -3.02 -1.09
CA GLY A 56 -1.94 -2.73 -2.45
C GLY A 56 -2.92 -1.81 -3.17
N ALA A 57 -2.41 -0.77 -3.85
CA ALA A 57 -3.23 0.12 -4.69
C ALA A 57 -2.39 0.79 -5.79
N PRO A 58 -3.01 1.26 -6.88
CA PRO A 58 -2.37 2.19 -7.80
C PRO A 58 -2.12 3.51 -7.08
N LEU A 59 -0.90 4.02 -7.17
CA LEU A 59 -0.50 5.29 -6.58
C LEU A 59 -0.26 6.31 -7.69
N LEU A 60 -0.97 7.44 -7.60
CA LEU A 60 -0.71 8.59 -8.44
C LEU A 60 0.47 9.36 -7.82
N SER A 61 1.53 9.61 -8.59
CA SER A 61 2.67 10.39 -8.10
C SER A 61 3.27 11.30 -9.18
N GLY A 62 3.84 12.41 -8.72
CA GLY A 62 4.51 13.40 -9.57
C GLY A 62 3.55 14.30 -10.34
N THR A 63 4.09 15.37 -10.92
CA THR A 63 3.32 16.38 -11.67
C THR A 63 2.82 15.88 -13.03
N GLY A 64 3.43 14.82 -13.57
CA GLY A 64 3.01 14.17 -14.82
C GLY A 64 1.83 13.20 -14.67
N GLY A 65 1.40 12.93 -13.43
CA GLY A 65 0.34 11.95 -13.14
C GLY A 65 0.76 10.52 -13.47
N ASP A 66 2.00 10.14 -13.18
CA ASP A 66 2.42 8.74 -13.32
C ASP A 66 1.65 7.88 -12.32
N VAL A 67 1.27 6.68 -12.74
CA VAL A 67 0.66 5.67 -11.88
C VAL A 67 1.69 4.59 -11.59
N ARG A 68 1.83 4.19 -10.33
CA ARG A 68 2.73 3.12 -9.88
C ARG A 68 1.94 2.06 -9.14
N ILE A 69 2.40 0.82 -9.17
CA ILE A 69 1.92 -0.20 -8.24
C ILE A 69 2.57 0.06 -6.89
N ALA A 70 1.75 0.28 -5.87
CA ALA A 70 2.23 0.62 -4.54
C ALA A 70 1.67 -0.31 -3.46
N ALA A 71 2.52 -0.56 -2.47
CA ALA A 71 2.13 -1.06 -1.16
C ALA A 71 2.13 0.11 -0.17
N LEU A 72 1.00 0.33 0.48
CA LEU A 72 0.76 1.41 1.45
C LEU A 72 0.72 0.80 2.84
N THR A 73 1.61 1.25 3.72
CA THR A 73 1.73 0.75 5.07
C THR A 73 1.15 1.77 6.05
N PHE A 74 0.13 1.35 6.80
CA PHE A 74 -0.43 2.11 7.91
C PHE A 74 0.23 1.66 9.20
N GLY A 75 1.15 2.48 9.71
CA GLY A 75 1.84 2.25 10.97
C GLY A 75 1.04 2.74 12.18
N LEU A 76 1.50 2.40 13.38
CA LEU A 76 0.82 2.76 14.63
C LEU A 76 0.85 4.28 14.91
N GLY A 77 1.89 4.96 14.43
CA GLY A 77 2.04 6.41 14.55
C GLY A 77 1.10 7.22 13.66
N GLY A 78 0.33 6.57 12.77
CA GLY A 78 -0.59 7.23 11.84
C GLY A 78 0.09 7.76 10.56
N GLU A 79 1.40 7.66 10.46
CA GLU A 79 2.10 7.92 9.20
C GLU A 79 1.81 6.79 8.19
N VAL A 80 1.77 7.17 6.92
CA VAL A 80 1.65 6.23 5.80
C VAL A 80 3.00 6.13 5.12
N SER A 81 3.65 4.97 5.19
CA SER A 81 4.83 4.70 4.39
C SER A 81 4.44 4.00 3.09
N VAL A 82 5.23 4.24 2.04
CA VAL A 82 4.92 3.80 0.68
C VAL A 82 6.11 3.05 0.12
N TYR A 83 5.84 1.86 -0.41
CA TYR A 83 6.74 1.13 -1.28
C TYR A 83 6.16 1.11 -2.70
N THR A 84 7.00 1.34 -3.71
CA THR A 84 6.61 1.28 -5.12
C THR A 84 7.37 0.19 -5.86
N LYS A 85 6.65 -0.66 -6.60
CA LYS A 85 7.18 -1.85 -7.29
C LYS A 85 8.33 -1.50 -8.23
N GLN A 86 9.53 -2.03 -7.96
CA GLN A 86 10.75 -1.72 -8.72
C GLN A 86 10.87 -2.52 -10.01
N HIS A 87 10.24 -3.69 -10.06
CA HIS A 87 10.34 -4.62 -11.17
C HIS A 87 8.94 -4.94 -11.68
N LEU A 88 8.58 -4.32 -12.79
CA LEU A 88 7.29 -4.56 -13.44
C LEU A 88 7.30 -5.92 -14.13
N HIS A 89 6.16 -6.60 -14.09
CA HIS A 89 5.91 -7.77 -14.93
C HIS A 89 5.62 -7.32 -16.37
N SER A 90 5.87 -8.21 -17.33
CA SER A 90 5.63 -7.93 -18.74
C SER A 90 4.19 -7.51 -18.98
N GLY A 91 3.99 -6.37 -19.64
CA GLY A 91 2.69 -5.81 -19.94
C GLY A 91 2.20 -4.77 -18.92
N GLU A 92 2.75 -4.74 -17.71
CA GLU A 92 2.43 -3.68 -16.74
C GLU A 92 2.96 -2.32 -17.21
N GLU A 93 4.02 -2.29 -18.04
CA GLU A 93 4.69 -1.05 -18.48
C GLU A 93 3.81 -0.17 -19.38
N SER A 94 2.71 -0.72 -19.92
CA SER A 94 1.76 0.07 -20.71
C SER A 94 0.92 1.03 -19.86
N VAL A 95 0.84 0.78 -18.56
CA VAL A 95 0.01 1.57 -17.61
C VAL A 95 0.85 2.12 -16.47
N PHE A 96 1.71 1.30 -15.88
CA PHE A 96 2.47 1.63 -14.67
C PHE A 96 3.90 2.08 -14.99
N LYS A 97 4.43 2.97 -14.15
CA LYS A 97 5.85 3.32 -14.14
C LYS A 97 6.60 2.53 -13.08
N VAL A 98 7.87 2.29 -13.38
CA VAL A 98 8.81 1.67 -12.43
C VAL A 98 8.89 2.52 -11.16
N GLY A 99 8.76 1.84 -10.03
CA GLY A 99 8.93 2.39 -8.70
C GLY A 99 10.38 2.51 -8.28
N VAL A 100 10.60 3.18 -7.15
CA VAL A 100 11.93 3.38 -6.54
C VAL A 100 12.09 2.60 -5.24
N GLY A 101 11.16 1.68 -4.96
CA GLY A 101 11.09 0.95 -3.70
C GLY A 101 10.47 1.80 -2.60
N GLY A 102 10.92 1.57 -1.38
CA GLY A 102 10.45 2.21 -0.16
C GLY A 102 11.26 1.74 1.05
N ALA A 103 11.05 2.40 2.19
CA ALA A 103 11.63 1.98 3.46
C ALA A 103 11.07 0.61 3.90
N PRO A 104 11.82 -0.17 4.71
CA PRO A 104 11.27 -1.35 5.36
C PRO A 104 10.09 -0.98 6.27
N VAL A 105 9.26 -1.97 6.57
CA VAL A 105 8.20 -1.89 7.55
C VAL A 105 8.74 -2.36 8.89
N ASP A 106 8.69 -1.48 9.89
CA ASP A 106 9.11 -1.79 11.25
C ASP A 106 7.96 -2.48 12.01
N ILE A 107 8.25 -3.64 12.60
CA ILE A 107 7.32 -4.43 13.42
C ILE A 107 8.04 -4.83 14.69
N ASP A 108 7.77 -4.13 15.79
CA ASP A 108 8.48 -4.28 17.06
C ASP A 108 10.01 -4.18 16.89
N ALA A 109 10.74 -5.29 17.03
CA ALA A 109 12.20 -5.35 16.87
C ALA A 109 12.65 -5.82 15.47
N GLU A 110 11.71 -6.12 14.58
CA GLU A 110 11.96 -6.70 13.25
C GLU A 110 11.78 -5.66 12.13
N HIS A 111 12.58 -5.82 11.08
CA HIS A 111 12.50 -5.01 9.85
C HIS A 111 12.09 -5.87 8.66
N VAL A 112 10.90 -5.62 8.10
CA VAL A 112 10.38 -6.38 6.96
C VAL A 112 10.50 -5.56 5.68
N HIS A 113 11.27 -6.06 4.72
CA HIS A 113 11.37 -5.45 3.39
C HIS A 113 10.22 -5.92 2.48
N LEU A 114 9.68 -4.98 1.71
CA LEU A 114 8.73 -5.24 0.64
C LEU A 114 9.49 -5.34 -0.69
N ALA A 115 8.99 -6.17 -1.61
CA ALA A 115 9.58 -6.44 -2.92
C ALA A 115 8.49 -6.51 -3.99
#